data_AF-A0A177EK76-F1
#
_entry.id   AF-A0A177EK76-F1
#
_cell.length_a   1.000
_cell.length_b   1.000
_cell.length_c   1.000
_cell.angle_alpha   90.00
_cell.angle_beta   90.00
_cell.angle_gamma   90.00
#
_symmetry.space_group_name_H-M   'P 1'
#
loop_
_entity.id
_entity.type
_entity.pdbx_description
1 polymer ?
#
loop_
_entity_poly.entity_id
_entity_poly.type
_entity_poly.pdbx_seq_one_letter_code
_entity_poly.pdbx_strand_id
1 'polypeptide(L)'
;MEEKNAEYDKEMAEIFVDPYKYAVTVHINNIKSPNNTVEIKKEYIEGLEAILVKQDISTAASTFKMLSDCTDLISVPDVEDDVCRMLGYIAQNVEPVAKELLRCGVIKKCMNLYKDKPEAVNGIVFLFTILNNTLSNFSAEIKASGEDPSIISQISKDGPHITSKSQERLAEIIKSLAK
;
A
#
# COMPACT_ATOMS: atom_id res chain seq x y z
N MET A 1 -32.91 -17.99 -7.46
CA MET A 1 -32.20 -19.30 -7.46
C MET A 1 -31.28 -19.39 -8.67
N GLU A 2 -31.71 -18.91 -9.83
CA GLU A 2 -30.88 -18.83 -11.05
C GLU A 2 -29.71 -17.82 -10.97
N GLU A 3 -29.92 -16.62 -10.40
CA GLU A 3 -28.86 -15.61 -10.26
C GLU A 3 -27.69 -16.08 -9.37
N LYS A 4 -27.99 -16.77 -8.26
CA LYS A 4 -26.95 -17.34 -7.37
C LYS A 4 -26.13 -18.44 -8.04
N ASN A 5 -26.73 -19.21 -8.95
CA ASN A 5 -26.01 -20.23 -9.71
C ASN A 5 -25.11 -19.58 -10.78
N ALA A 6 -25.57 -18.53 -11.44
CA ALA A 6 -24.77 -17.80 -12.42
C ALA A 6 -23.56 -17.07 -11.78
N GLU A 7 -23.72 -16.53 -10.58
CA GLU A 7 -22.63 -15.90 -9.81
C GLU A 7 -21.60 -16.93 -9.35
N TYR A 8 -22.05 -18.09 -8.86
CA TYR A 8 -21.19 -19.22 -8.50
C TYR A 8 -20.38 -19.76 -9.69
N ASP A 9 -21.02 -19.94 -10.85
CA ASP A 9 -20.35 -20.44 -12.05
C ASP A 9 -19.28 -19.46 -12.56
N LYS A 10 -19.50 -18.15 -12.37
CA LYS A 10 -18.53 -17.10 -12.70
C LYS A 10 -17.35 -17.07 -11.74
N GLU A 11 -17.58 -17.16 -10.42
CA GLU A 11 -16.50 -17.24 -9.42
C GLU A 11 -15.61 -18.47 -9.67
N MET A 12 -16.22 -19.64 -9.93
CA MET A 12 -15.49 -20.85 -10.24
C MET A 12 -14.64 -20.69 -11.51
N ALA A 13 -15.19 -20.07 -12.56
CA ALA A 13 -14.43 -19.79 -13.77
C ALA A 13 -13.23 -18.86 -13.52
N GLU A 14 -13.37 -17.81 -12.71
CA GLU A 14 -12.27 -16.90 -12.38
C GLU A 14 -11.17 -17.60 -11.56
N ILE A 15 -11.52 -18.48 -10.63
CA ILE A 15 -10.57 -19.29 -9.85
C ILE A 15 -9.72 -20.18 -10.77
N PHE A 16 -10.31 -20.80 -11.78
CA PHE A 16 -9.58 -21.68 -12.70
C PHE A 16 -8.68 -20.92 -13.68
N VAL A 17 -8.99 -19.65 -13.98
CA VAL A 17 -8.25 -18.83 -14.94
C VAL A 17 -7.07 -18.11 -14.28
N ASP A 18 -7.30 -17.48 -13.12
CA ASP A 18 -6.25 -16.77 -12.38
C ASP A 18 -6.54 -16.80 -10.86
N PRO A 19 -6.18 -17.92 -10.19
CA PRO A 19 -6.50 -18.12 -8.78
C PRO A 19 -5.86 -17.08 -7.86
N TYR A 20 -4.72 -16.51 -8.27
CA TYR A 20 -4.03 -15.49 -7.49
C TYR A 20 -4.71 -14.14 -7.60
N LYS A 21 -5.09 -13.72 -8.81
CA LYS A 21 -5.91 -12.51 -8.99
C LYS A 21 -7.24 -12.63 -8.24
N TYR A 22 -7.89 -13.79 -8.30
CA TYR A 22 -9.10 -14.05 -7.54
C TYR A 22 -8.84 -13.90 -6.03
N ALA A 23 -7.80 -14.55 -5.50
CA ALA A 23 -7.46 -14.44 -4.08
C ALA A 23 -7.20 -12.98 -3.67
N VAL A 24 -6.41 -12.22 -4.43
CA VAL A 24 -6.15 -10.79 -4.17
C VAL A 24 -7.45 -9.99 -4.17
N THR A 25 -8.35 -10.24 -5.13
CA THR A 25 -9.67 -9.59 -5.20
C THR A 25 -10.50 -9.89 -3.94
N VAL A 26 -10.55 -11.14 -3.50
CA VAL A 26 -11.25 -11.56 -2.28
C VAL A 26 -10.69 -10.83 -1.05
N HIS A 27 -9.37 -10.73 -0.92
CA HIS A 27 -8.76 -10.05 0.22
C HIS A 27 -9.09 -8.55 0.21
N ILE A 28 -8.94 -7.88 -0.93
CA ILE A 28 -9.29 -6.45 -1.09
C ILE A 28 -10.76 -6.20 -0.73
N ASN A 29 -11.68 -7.04 -1.23
CA ASN A 29 -13.11 -6.90 -0.95
C ASN A 29 -13.44 -7.10 0.54
N ASN A 30 -12.77 -8.04 1.20
CA ASN A 30 -12.97 -8.27 2.62
C ASN A 30 -12.36 -7.17 3.50
N ILE A 31 -11.25 -6.55 3.09
CA ILE A 31 -10.69 -5.39 3.79
C ILE A 31 -11.64 -4.20 3.66
N LYS A 32 -12.23 -3.98 2.47
CA LYS A 32 -13.21 -2.90 2.21
C LYS A 32 -14.57 -3.15 2.88
N SER A 33 -14.89 -4.40 3.24
CA SER A 33 -16.21 -4.76 3.78
C SER A 33 -16.49 -4.01 5.09
N PRO A 34 -17.61 -3.27 5.19
CA PRO A 34 -18.01 -2.62 6.44
C PRO A 34 -18.50 -3.63 7.49
N ASN A 35 -18.80 -4.86 7.08
CA ASN A 35 -19.30 -5.92 7.98
C ASN A 35 -18.18 -6.65 8.72
N ASN A 36 -16.93 -6.52 8.26
CA ASN A 36 -15.78 -7.17 8.87
C ASN A 36 -15.24 -6.31 10.02
N THR A 37 -14.88 -6.95 11.13
CA THR A 37 -14.21 -6.28 12.25
C THR A 37 -12.79 -5.87 11.86
N VAL A 38 -12.17 -4.99 12.64
CA VAL A 38 -10.79 -4.56 12.42
C VAL A 38 -9.83 -5.75 12.47
N GLU A 39 -10.05 -6.70 13.37
CA GLU A 39 -9.24 -7.92 13.49
C GLU A 39 -9.31 -8.76 12.22
N ILE A 40 -10.52 -8.99 11.70
CA ILE A 40 -10.73 -9.75 10.46
C ILE A 40 -10.06 -9.04 9.29
N LYS A 41 -10.19 -7.71 9.19
CA LYS A 41 -9.53 -6.94 8.13
C LYS A 41 -8.00 -7.07 8.19
N LYS A 42 -7.40 -7.09 9.38
CA LYS A 42 -5.96 -7.30 9.57
C LYS A 42 -5.52 -8.68 9.07
N GLU A 43 -6.28 -9.73 9.36
CA GLU A 43 -6.00 -11.07 8.82
C GLU A 43 -5.99 -11.07 7.27
N TYR A 44 -6.92 -10.36 6.64
CA TYR A 44 -6.92 -10.21 5.18
C TYR A 44 -5.76 -9.33 4.67
N ILE A 45 -5.27 -8.36 5.44
CA ILE A 45 -4.08 -7.58 5.06
C ILE A 45 -2.83 -8.47 5.10
N GLU A 46 -2.66 -9.27 6.16
CA GLU A 46 -1.55 -10.22 6.29
C GLU A 46 -1.60 -11.29 5.17
N GLY A 47 -2.80 -11.80 4.87
CA GLY A 47 -3.02 -12.73 3.76
C GLY A 47 -2.67 -12.12 2.42
N LEU A 48 -3.09 -10.87 2.18
CA LEU A 48 -2.78 -10.14 0.95
C LEU A 48 -1.27 -9.92 0.79
N GLU A 49 -0.59 -9.47 1.84
CA GLU A 49 0.88 -9.34 1.87
C GLU A 49 1.55 -10.65 1.46
N ALA A 50 1.17 -11.75 2.11
CA ALA A 50 1.77 -13.05 1.86
C ALA A 50 1.60 -13.51 0.41
N ILE A 51 0.44 -13.24 -0.20
CA ILE A 51 0.19 -13.58 -1.61
C ILE A 51 1.08 -12.74 -2.53
N LEU A 52 1.11 -11.41 -2.32
CA LEU A 52 1.81 -10.47 -3.19
C LEU A 52 3.34 -10.60 -3.09
N VAL A 53 3.87 -10.87 -1.91
CA VAL A 53 5.31 -11.14 -1.71
C VAL A 53 5.70 -12.49 -2.30
N LYS A 54 4.96 -13.57 -2.02
CA LYS A 54 5.33 -14.93 -2.48
C LYS A 54 5.30 -15.10 -3.98
N GLN A 55 4.41 -14.40 -4.68
CA GLN A 55 4.26 -14.54 -6.13
C GLN A 55 5.23 -13.67 -6.94
N ASP A 56 6.10 -12.90 -6.29
CA ASP A 56 6.89 -11.85 -6.95
C ASP A 56 5.99 -11.03 -7.88
N ILE A 57 5.08 -10.26 -7.27
CA ILE A 57 4.04 -9.48 -7.95
C ILE A 57 4.55 -8.66 -9.16
N SER A 58 5.84 -8.33 -9.21
CA SER A 58 6.46 -7.65 -10.35
C SER A 58 6.35 -8.42 -11.67
N THR A 59 6.24 -9.75 -11.61
CA THR A 59 6.15 -10.64 -12.77
C THR A 59 4.71 -11.06 -13.09
N ALA A 60 3.78 -10.90 -12.14
CA ALA A 60 2.38 -11.24 -12.30
C ALA A 60 1.57 -10.06 -12.86
N ALA A 61 1.57 -9.87 -14.18
CA ALA A 61 0.96 -8.70 -14.84
C ALA A 61 -0.52 -8.45 -14.50
N SER A 62 -1.31 -9.50 -14.24
CA SER A 62 -2.70 -9.38 -13.81
C SER A 62 -2.83 -8.81 -12.40
N THR A 63 -1.99 -9.27 -11.48
CA THR A 63 -1.93 -8.83 -10.08
C THR A 63 -1.27 -7.46 -9.93
N PHE A 64 -0.25 -7.16 -10.74
CA PHE A 64 0.44 -5.86 -10.73
C PHE A 64 -0.51 -4.69 -10.99
N LYS A 65 -1.51 -4.88 -11.87
CA LYS A 65 -2.57 -3.88 -12.14
C LYS A 65 -3.47 -3.61 -10.93
N MET A 66 -3.49 -4.49 -9.94
CA MET A 66 -4.30 -4.35 -8.72
C MET A 66 -3.59 -3.53 -7.64
N LEU A 67 -2.36 -3.05 -7.88
CA LEU A 67 -1.65 -2.18 -6.94
C LEU A 67 -2.41 -0.87 -6.67
N SER A 68 -3.18 -0.36 -7.64
CA SER A 68 -4.07 0.78 -7.41
C SER A 68 -5.12 0.46 -6.35
N ASP A 69 -5.78 -0.70 -6.45
CA ASP A 69 -6.78 -1.14 -5.47
C ASP A 69 -6.16 -1.36 -4.08
N CYS A 70 -4.93 -1.88 -4.01
CA CYS A 70 -4.18 -2.02 -2.76
C CYS A 70 -3.85 -0.66 -2.15
N THR A 71 -3.48 0.32 -2.98
CA THR A 71 -3.18 1.69 -2.53
C THR A 71 -4.45 2.40 -2.03
N ASP A 72 -5.61 2.12 -2.61
CA ASP A 72 -6.90 2.64 -2.14
C ASP A 72 -7.28 2.14 -0.74
N LEU A 73 -6.72 1.01 -0.28
CA LEU A 73 -6.96 0.50 1.07
C LEU A 73 -6.44 1.45 2.16
N ILE A 74 -5.55 2.40 1.84
CA ILE A 74 -5.07 3.44 2.77
C ILE A 74 -6.25 4.25 3.34
N SER A 75 -7.38 4.32 2.62
CA SER A 75 -8.58 5.03 3.04
C SER A 75 -9.56 4.17 3.86
N VAL A 76 -9.26 2.89 4.11
CA VAL A 76 -10.12 2.02 4.91
C VAL A 76 -9.90 2.32 6.39
N PRO A 77 -10.96 2.66 7.15
CA PRO A 77 -10.81 3.07 8.54
C PRO A 77 -10.27 1.94 9.42
N ASP A 78 -9.40 2.33 10.36
CA ASP A 78 -8.89 1.57 11.50
C ASP A 78 -7.86 0.48 11.15
N VAL A 79 -7.39 0.48 9.91
CA VAL A 79 -6.34 -0.43 9.39
C VAL A 79 -5.28 0.31 8.58
N GLU A 80 -5.24 1.65 8.64
CA GLU A 80 -4.40 2.46 7.77
C GLU A 80 -2.90 2.23 8.01
N ASP A 81 -2.47 2.06 9.27
CA ASP A 81 -1.08 1.74 9.62
C ASP A 81 -0.67 0.37 9.04
N ASP A 82 -1.54 -0.64 9.18
CA ASP A 82 -1.32 -2.00 8.67
C ASP A 82 -1.24 -2.01 7.14
N VAL A 83 -2.10 -1.25 6.47
CA VAL A 83 -2.06 -1.09 5.00
C VAL A 83 -0.77 -0.42 4.56
N CYS A 84 -0.33 0.67 5.21
CA CYS A 84 0.94 1.32 4.87
C CYS A 84 2.12 0.36 5.03
N ARG A 85 2.11 -0.50 6.06
CA ARG A 85 3.14 -1.52 6.26
C ARG A 85 3.12 -2.59 5.18
N MET A 86 1.95 -3.14 4.87
CA MET A 86 1.76 -4.13 3.81
C MET A 86 2.26 -3.59 2.46
N LEU A 87 1.90 -2.35 2.09
CA LEU A 87 2.42 -1.69 0.88
C LEU A 87 3.95 -1.55 0.90
N GLY A 88 4.53 -1.30 2.08
CA GLY A 88 5.97 -1.25 2.27
C GLY A 88 6.61 -2.62 2.02
N TYR A 89 6.06 -3.69 2.60
CA TYR A 89 6.60 -5.03 2.44
C TYR A 89 6.55 -5.53 1.00
N ILE A 90 5.44 -5.34 0.29
CA ILE A 90 5.33 -5.76 -1.12
C ILE A 90 6.28 -4.98 -2.05
N ALA A 91 6.65 -3.76 -1.69
CA ALA A 91 7.58 -2.93 -2.45
C ALA A 91 9.05 -3.19 -2.09
N GLN A 92 9.33 -3.91 -1.01
CA GLN A 92 10.68 -4.04 -0.46
C GLN A 92 11.61 -4.74 -1.44
N ASN A 93 12.62 -4.01 -1.94
CA ASN A 93 13.58 -4.49 -2.94
C ASN A 93 12.97 -4.85 -4.30
N VAL A 94 11.74 -4.39 -4.59
CA VAL A 94 11.04 -4.64 -5.86
C VAL A 94 10.77 -3.32 -6.57
N GLU A 95 11.76 -2.83 -7.34
CA GLU A 95 11.71 -1.52 -8.00
C GLU A 95 10.45 -1.31 -8.87
N PRO A 96 9.99 -2.27 -9.69
CA PRO A 96 8.76 -2.09 -10.48
C PRO A 96 7.53 -1.81 -9.61
N VAL A 97 7.42 -2.48 -8.46
CA VAL A 97 6.29 -2.29 -7.52
C VAL A 97 6.38 -0.92 -6.87
N ALA A 98 7.56 -0.52 -6.40
CA ALA A 98 7.76 0.80 -5.81
C ALA A 98 7.39 1.94 -6.80
N LYS A 99 7.75 1.81 -8.08
CA LYS A 99 7.36 2.77 -9.13
C LYS A 99 5.86 2.78 -9.38
N GLU A 100 5.23 1.62 -9.39
CA GLU A 100 3.79 1.54 -9.62
C GLU A 100 3.00 2.10 -8.45
N LEU A 101 3.44 1.90 -7.20
CA LEU A 101 2.84 2.56 -6.04
C LEU A 101 2.89 4.08 -6.16
N LEU A 102 4.02 4.64 -6.63
CA LEU A 102 4.13 6.07 -6.90
C LEU A 102 3.14 6.53 -7.99
N ARG A 103 3.03 5.79 -9.10
CA ARG A 103 2.03 6.06 -10.15
C ARG A 103 0.59 5.96 -9.65
N CYS A 104 0.32 5.07 -8.70
CA CYS A 104 -0.99 4.95 -8.04
C CYS A 104 -1.28 6.07 -7.03
N GLY A 105 -0.38 7.06 -6.89
CA GLY A 105 -0.59 8.23 -6.04
C GLY A 105 -0.43 7.95 -4.54
N VAL A 106 0.44 6.99 -4.19
CA VAL A 106 0.66 6.60 -2.79
C VAL A 106 1.14 7.77 -1.93
N ILE A 107 1.94 8.69 -2.47
CA ILE A 107 2.45 9.85 -1.72
C ILE A 107 1.26 10.75 -1.34
N LYS A 108 0.42 11.16 -2.29
CA LYS A 108 -0.78 11.96 -2.04
C LYS A 108 -1.72 11.30 -1.03
N LYS A 109 -1.97 10.00 -1.17
CA LYS A 109 -2.86 9.24 -0.26
C LYS A 109 -2.31 9.20 1.15
N CYS A 110 -1.01 8.91 1.33
CA CYS A 110 -0.35 8.97 2.63
C CYS A 110 -0.37 10.38 3.23
N MET A 111 -0.15 11.42 2.43
CA MET A 111 -0.16 12.80 2.93
C MET A 111 -1.56 13.28 3.31
N ASN A 112 -2.61 12.81 2.63
CA ASN A 112 -3.99 13.03 3.06
C ASN A 112 -4.28 12.29 4.36
N LEU A 113 -3.90 11.02 4.45
CA LEU A 113 -4.03 10.23 5.68
C LEU A 113 -3.32 10.91 6.85
N TYR A 114 -2.10 11.42 6.68
CA TYR A 114 -1.39 12.11 7.75
C TYR A 114 -2.12 13.35 8.27
N LYS A 115 -2.83 14.08 7.39
CA LYS A 115 -3.63 15.26 7.78
C LYS A 115 -4.87 14.86 8.56
N ASP A 116 -5.51 13.75 8.18
CA ASP A 116 -6.78 13.31 8.75
C ASP A 116 -6.57 12.46 10.02
N LYS A 117 -5.53 11.63 10.04
CA LYS A 117 -5.17 10.67 11.10
C LYS A 117 -3.64 10.66 11.34
N PRO A 118 -3.09 11.65 12.07
CA PRO A 118 -1.65 11.75 12.33
C PRO A 118 -1.09 10.56 13.14
N GLU A 119 -1.93 9.77 13.80
CA GLU A 119 -1.55 8.53 14.49
C GLU A 119 -0.97 7.46 13.56
N ALA A 120 -1.33 7.46 12.27
CA ALA A 120 -0.82 6.53 11.27
C ALA A 120 0.58 6.91 10.73
N VAL A 121 1.20 7.97 11.26
CA VAL A 121 2.49 8.50 10.77
C VAL A 121 3.62 7.46 10.76
N ASN A 122 3.62 6.50 11.68
CA ASN A 122 4.68 5.48 11.71
C ASN A 122 4.61 4.53 10.52
N GLY A 123 3.42 4.07 10.14
CA GLY A 123 3.20 3.28 8.93
C GLY A 123 3.55 4.06 7.67
N ILE A 124 3.15 5.34 7.59
CA ILE A 124 3.49 6.23 6.46
C ILE A 124 5.01 6.37 6.31
N VAL A 125 5.71 6.70 7.41
CA VAL A 125 7.17 6.84 7.40
C VAL A 125 7.85 5.51 7.06
N PHE A 126 7.33 4.38 7.55
CA PHE A 126 7.83 3.06 7.18
C PHE A 126 7.73 2.84 5.67
N LEU A 127 6.56 3.06 5.07
CA LEU A 127 6.34 2.94 3.63
C LEU A 127 7.31 3.83 2.83
N PHE A 128 7.40 5.11 3.18
CA PHE A 128 8.32 6.04 2.51
C PHE A 128 9.78 5.63 2.68
N THR A 129 10.15 5.03 3.83
CA THR A 129 11.51 4.49 4.03
C THR A 129 11.78 3.37 3.04
N ILE A 130 10.83 2.45 2.85
CA ILE A 130 11.03 1.33 1.90
C ILE A 130 11.10 1.84 0.46
N LEU A 131 10.22 2.76 0.06
CA LEU A 131 10.27 3.37 -1.26
C LEU A 131 11.61 4.09 -1.50
N ASN A 132 12.07 4.86 -0.52
CA ASN A 132 13.35 5.56 -0.59
C ASN A 132 14.55 4.61 -0.73
N ASN A 133 14.51 3.45 -0.06
CA ASN A 133 15.60 2.49 -0.11
C ASN A 133 15.55 1.59 -1.35
N THR A 134 14.36 1.37 -1.91
CA THR A 134 14.16 0.53 -3.09
C THR A 134 14.43 1.30 -4.38
N LEU A 135 14.05 2.58 -4.44
CA LEU A 135 14.21 3.41 -5.62
C LEU A 135 15.59 4.09 -5.62
N SER A 136 16.32 3.97 -6.72
CA SER A 136 17.64 4.57 -6.89
C SER A 136 17.65 6.10 -6.76
N ASN A 137 16.56 6.76 -7.17
CA ASN A 137 16.34 8.20 -6.98
C ASN A 137 14.87 8.49 -6.63
N PHE A 138 14.56 8.42 -5.35
CA PHE A 138 13.18 8.61 -4.86
C PHE A 138 12.56 9.96 -5.25
N SER A 139 13.33 11.05 -5.16
CA SER A 139 12.87 12.41 -5.52
C SER A 139 12.48 12.52 -6.99
N ALA A 140 13.28 11.95 -7.88
CA ALA A 140 12.99 11.96 -9.32
C ALA A 140 11.76 11.12 -9.66
N GLU A 141 11.59 9.96 -9.02
CA GLU A 141 10.46 9.07 -9.28
C GLU A 141 9.13 9.66 -8.78
N ILE A 142 9.12 10.36 -7.63
CA ILE A 142 7.94 11.11 -7.15
C ILE A 142 7.56 12.23 -8.15
N LYS A 143 8.54 12.96 -8.68
CA LYS A 143 8.28 13.98 -9.72
C LYS A 143 7.74 13.35 -11.00
N ALA A 144 8.26 12.19 -11.39
CA ALA A 144 7.79 11.44 -12.55
C ALA A 144 6.35 10.92 -12.40
N SER A 145 5.88 10.66 -11.17
CA SER A 145 4.48 10.36 -10.89
C SER A 145 3.57 11.59 -10.80
N GLY A 146 4.11 12.80 -11.02
CA GLY A 146 3.35 14.05 -11.03
C GLY A 146 3.14 14.68 -9.66
N GLU A 147 3.90 14.27 -8.64
CA GLU A 147 3.80 14.80 -7.28
C GLU A 147 5.02 15.64 -6.90
N ASP A 148 4.86 16.57 -5.94
CA ASP A 148 5.97 17.35 -5.40
C ASP A 148 6.59 16.63 -4.20
N PRO A 149 7.87 16.17 -4.28
CA PRO A 149 8.52 15.48 -3.16
C PRO A 149 8.64 16.33 -1.90
N SER A 150 8.61 17.67 -2.02
CA SER A 150 8.71 18.57 -0.88
C SER A 150 7.57 18.38 0.13
N ILE A 151 6.43 17.85 -0.31
CA ILE A 151 5.26 17.60 0.53
C ILE A 151 5.57 16.67 1.72
N ILE A 152 6.51 15.73 1.56
CA ILE A 152 6.92 14.80 2.63
C ILE A 152 7.56 15.56 3.80
N SER A 153 8.18 16.72 3.55
CA SER A 153 8.77 17.57 4.58
C SER A 153 7.73 18.25 5.48
N GLN A 154 6.43 18.16 5.14
CA GLN A 154 5.33 18.63 5.99
C GLN A 154 5.04 17.69 7.16
N ILE A 155 5.56 16.45 7.15
CA ILE A 155 5.45 15.55 8.29
C ILE A 155 6.29 16.09 9.44
N SER A 156 5.63 16.39 10.57
CA SER A 156 6.31 16.90 11.76
C SER A 156 7.24 15.85 12.36
N LYS A 157 8.50 16.24 12.56
CA LYS A 157 9.50 15.43 13.27
C LYS A 157 9.22 15.34 14.76
N ASP A 158 8.51 16.30 15.35
CA ASP A 158 8.27 16.39 16.79
C ASP A 158 6.79 16.14 17.15
N GLY A 159 6.07 15.43 16.27
CA GLY A 159 4.67 15.08 16.50
C GLY A 159 4.50 14.12 17.68
N PRO A 160 3.37 14.16 18.41
CA PRO A 160 3.14 13.29 19.55
C PRO A 160 3.01 11.80 19.19
N HIS A 161 2.75 11.48 17.91
CA HIS A 161 2.52 10.12 17.44
C HIS A 161 3.72 9.47 16.75
N ILE A 162 4.76 10.24 16.40
CA ILE A 162 5.93 9.68 15.71
C ILE A 162 6.91 9.09 16.72
N THR A 163 7.34 7.85 16.48
CA THR A 163 8.36 7.20 17.33
C THR A 163 9.76 7.71 16.99
N SER A 164 10.71 7.61 17.93
CA SER A 164 12.10 8.02 17.70
C SER A 164 12.73 7.34 16.48
N LYS A 165 12.44 6.05 16.26
CA LYS A 165 12.89 5.31 15.08
C LYS A 165 12.31 5.87 13.77
N SER A 166 11.05 6.29 13.78
CA SER A 166 10.42 6.94 12.63
C SER A 166 10.98 8.36 12.40
N GLN A 167 11.33 9.09 13.46
CA GLN A 167 11.99 10.40 13.33
C GLN A 167 13.32 10.30 12.59
N GLU A 168 14.17 9.33 12.98
CA GLU A 168 15.46 9.06 12.32
C GLU A 168 15.27 8.72 10.83
N ARG A 169 14.32 7.83 10.54
CA ARG A 169 13.98 7.44 9.15
C ARG A 169 13.50 8.63 8.33
N LEU A 170 12.60 9.45 8.89
CA LEU A 170 12.08 10.64 8.23
C LEU A 170 13.20 11.66 7.94
N ALA A 171 14.18 11.80 8.84
CA ALA A 171 15.33 12.67 8.61
C ALA A 171 16.16 12.21 7.40
N GLU A 172 16.43 10.91 7.27
CA GLU A 172 17.15 10.35 6.11
C GLU A 172 16.36 10.49 4.81
N ILE A 173 15.04 10.29 4.84
CA ILE A 173 14.16 10.54 3.69
C ILE A 173 14.25 12.02 3.27
N ILE A 174 14.05 12.97 4.18
CA ILE A 174 14.11 14.40 3.83
C ILE A 174 15.47 14.79 3.25
N LYS A 175 16.56 14.21 3.79
CA LYS A 175 17.91 14.42 3.28
C LYS A 175 18.11 13.85 1.88
N SER A 176 17.48 12.72 1.53
CA SER A 176 17.55 12.15 0.19
C SER A 176 16.76 12.98 -0.83
N LEU A 177 15.64 13.58 -0.41
CA LEU A 177 14.78 14.41 -1.27
C LEU A 177 15.40 15.75 -1.67
N ALA A 178 16.35 16.24 -0.87
CA ALA A 178 17.07 17.50 -1.10
C ALA A 178 18.24 17.38 -2.12
N LYS A 179 18.52 16.17 -2.62
CA LYS A 179 19.52 15.92 -3.67
C LYS A 179 18.93 16.07 -5.05
#